data_AF-A0A7J7PJ75-F1
#
_entry.id   AF-A0A7J7PJ75-F1
#
_cell.length_a   1.000
_cell.length_b   1.000
_cell.length_c   1.000
_cell.angle_alpha   90.00
_cell.angle_beta   90.00
_cell.angle_gamma   90.00
#
_symmetry.space_group_name_H-M   'P 1'
#
loop_
_entity.id
_entity.type
_entity.pdbx_description
1 polymer ?
#
loop_
_entity_poly.entity_id
_entity_poly.type
_entity_poly.pdbx_seq_one_letter_code
_entity_poly.pdbx_strand_id
1 'polypeptide(L)'
;MQFSQLLLLLLLLLLQLLAAAALPTCSLLGEDGCCGPACMQGTCEALQSLGNALGQRTWHRTRGWQDVPATATPAAACQAYLAGSLPVTPASPPYCRWYGISCNSSAYSATCSTSGAGAQGVRVLELTDNNAVGRVSDPAFLQALQQLHDCGLKELVIGGTSFGLAGTISPAIAQLDQLEVLALFATNITGSIPPELGSMTALQELDLSTNYLTGTIPPQLGNLRNLQSLNLGYNGFTDIGEVLGGRLPASFARLTNLRMLMLEHNYLTGTLPDLCSSRMQLEAISLRNNLLTGPATQFGDCHLTALDISDNSFTGLLPVPRSRNSTNWNRLQVYRANNNFFQGRLPQFAFGEAPMLAALMLSNNSLTGALPISWTLLPWLTTVDASNNELSGTLPWQLAFQAKLSILSLRNNAQLTGTISPLWRFTVGLSSLQLDRTNISGPLPGISRTDYHSGRISPQRVCMSNASGFGRLPSLESASIAGTLMSAACDDAAPQSGGVYHECASIDDALPW
;
A
#
# COMPACT_ATOMS: atom_id res chain seq x y z
N MET A 1 -14.86 -70.92 16.61
CA MET A 1 -14.38 -69.56 16.25
C MET A 1 -15.45 -68.59 16.69
N GLN A 2 -15.15 -67.79 17.71
CA GLN A 2 -16.13 -66.91 18.37
C GLN A 2 -16.36 -65.65 17.54
N PHE A 3 -17.59 -65.14 17.57
CA PHE A 3 -18.06 -63.93 16.89
C PHE A 3 -17.12 -62.72 17.05
N SER A 4 -16.36 -62.67 18.16
CA SER A 4 -15.34 -61.64 18.43
C SER A 4 -14.16 -61.66 17.45
N GLN A 5 -13.73 -62.83 16.95
CA GLN A 5 -12.64 -62.93 15.98
C GLN A 5 -13.09 -62.48 14.59
N LEU A 6 -14.35 -62.73 14.22
CA LEU A 6 -14.91 -62.30 12.94
C LEU A 6 -15.10 -60.77 12.91
N LEU A 7 -15.55 -60.17 14.03
CA LEU A 7 -15.69 -58.73 14.18
C LEU A 7 -14.32 -58.02 14.14
N LEU A 8 -13.30 -58.60 14.77
CA LEU A 8 -11.94 -58.06 14.73
C LEU A 8 -11.34 -58.14 13.32
N LEU A 9 -11.57 -59.24 12.59
CA LEU A 9 -11.16 -59.37 11.19
C LEU A 9 -11.89 -58.39 10.27
N LEU A 10 -13.20 -58.17 10.48
CA LEU A 10 -13.97 -57.17 9.74
C LEU A 10 -13.50 -55.75 10.06
N LEU A 11 -13.18 -55.43 11.31
CA LEU A 11 -12.62 -54.13 11.68
C LEU A 11 -11.23 -53.91 11.08
N LEU A 12 -10.39 -54.95 11.08
CA LEU A 12 -9.06 -54.93 10.46
C LEU A 12 -9.17 -54.81 8.93
N LEU A 13 -10.13 -55.49 8.29
CA LEU A 13 -10.40 -55.32 6.86
C LEU A 13 -10.96 -53.94 6.54
N LEU A 14 -11.82 -53.38 7.40
CA LEU A 14 -12.34 -52.02 7.23
C LEU A 14 -11.25 -50.97 7.43
N LEU A 15 -10.34 -51.18 8.39
CA LEU A 15 -9.13 -50.37 8.59
C LEU A 15 -8.16 -50.50 7.41
N GLN A 16 -8.02 -51.70 6.82
CA GLN A 16 -7.21 -51.91 5.63
C GLN A 16 -7.85 -51.32 4.36
N LEU A 17 -9.18 -51.34 4.24
CA LEU A 17 -9.93 -50.71 3.15
C LEU A 17 -9.96 -49.17 3.28
N LEU A 18 -10.02 -48.64 4.51
CA LEU A 18 -9.85 -47.21 4.79
C LEU A 18 -8.39 -46.76 4.58
N ALA A 19 -7.40 -47.62 4.86
CA ALA A 19 -6.00 -47.39 4.51
C ALA A 19 -5.74 -47.52 3.00
N ALA A 20 -6.50 -48.33 2.28
CA ALA A 20 -6.45 -48.42 0.81
C ALA A 20 -7.20 -47.28 0.10
N ALA A 21 -8.09 -46.58 0.82
CA ALA A 21 -8.69 -45.31 0.40
C ALA A 21 -7.90 -44.08 0.87
N ALA A 22 -6.72 -44.28 1.45
CA ALA A 22 -5.78 -43.19 1.66
C ALA A 22 -5.29 -42.72 0.29
N LEU A 23 -5.71 -41.49 -0.09
CA LEU A 23 -4.92 -40.64 -0.99
C LEU A 23 -3.45 -40.80 -0.60
N PRO A 24 -2.52 -40.91 -1.57
CA PRO A 24 -1.12 -41.24 -1.28
C PRO A 24 -0.59 -40.27 -0.23
N THR A 25 -0.50 -40.74 1.02
CA THR A 25 0.00 -39.95 2.13
C THR A 25 1.49 -39.84 1.91
N CYS A 26 1.93 -38.65 1.52
CA CYS A 26 3.32 -38.22 1.50
C CYS A 26 3.85 -38.06 2.92
N SER A 27 3.77 -39.12 3.71
CA SER A 27 4.38 -39.20 5.03
C SER A 27 5.39 -40.33 4.96
N LEU A 28 6.64 -40.00 5.30
CA LEU A 28 7.84 -40.86 5.32
C LEU A 28 8.72 -40.72 4.06
N LEU A 29 9.41 -39.60 3.92
CA LEU A 29 10.82 -39.47 3.50
C LEU A 29 11.23 -38.00 3.75
N GLY A 30 12.32 -37.79 4.48
CA GLY A 30 12.65 -36.49 5.12
C GLY A 30 13.04 -35.37 4.16
N GLU A 31 12.93 -34.12 4.65
CA GLU A 31 13.29 -32.77 4.13
C GLU A 31 13.11 -32.42 2.64
N ASP A 32 13.15 -33.39 1.74
CA ASP A 32 12.85 -33.29 0.31
C ASP A 32 11.49 -33.96 0.06
N GLY A 33 10.45 -33.15 -0.17
CA GLY A 33 9.08 -33.56 -0.40
C GLY A 33 8.90 -34.66 -1.45
N CYS A 34 7.70 -35.24 -1.46
CA CYS A 34 7.34 -36.39 -2.28
C CYS A 34 7.84 -36.29 -3.73
N CYS A 35 8.90 -37.02 -4.04
CA CYS A 35 9.52 -37.03 -5.36
C CYS A 35 9.04 -38.28 -6.12
N GLY A 36 8.23 -38.08 -7.18
CA GLY A 36 7.87 -39.14 -8.13
C GLY A 36 6.51 -38.96 -8.85
N PRO A 37 6.07 -39.97 -9.63
CA PRO A 37 4.76 -39.97 -10.31
C PRO A 37 3.57 -39.72 -9.38
N ALA A 38 3.71 -40.09 -8.09
CA ALA A 38 2.72 -39.86 -7.05
C ALA A 38 2.48 -38.36 -6.77
N CYS A 39 3.52 -37.53 -6.74
CA CYS A 39 3.36 -36.09 -6.57
C CYS A 39 2.77 -35.44 -7.82
N MET A 40 3.09 -35.93 -9.02
CA MET A 40 2.48 -35.45 -10.26
C MET A 40 0.98 -35.75 -10.32
N GLN A 41 0.59 -36.99 -9.99
CA GLN A 41 -0.83 -37.37 -9.91
C GLN A 41 -1.56 -36.59 -8.79
N GLY A 42 -0.96 -36.55 -7.59
CA GLY A 42 -1.51 -35.83 -6.44
C GLY A 42 -1.66 -34.33 -6.70
N THR A 43 -0.71 -33.70 -7.40
CA THR A 43 -0.80 -32.29 -7.81
C THR A 43 -2.01 -32.05 -8.71
N CYS A 44 -2.28 -32.95 -9.66
CA CYS A 44 -3.43 -32.78 -10.56
C CYS A 44 -4.77 -33.03 -9.88
N GLU A 45 -4.85 -34.02 -9.00
CA GLU A 45 -6.02 -34.27 -8.16
C GLU A 45 -6.27 -33.09 -7.20
N ALA A 46 -5.21 -32.51 -6.64
CA ALA A 46 -5.27 -31.31 -5.82
C ALA A 46 -5.77 -30.11 -6.62
N LEU A 47 -5.20 -29.83 -7.81
CA LEU A 47 -5.66 -28.72 -8.66
C LEU A 47 -7.11 -28.92 -9.13
N GLN A 48 -7.54 -30.16 -9.39
CA GLN A 48 -8.94 -30.46 -9.68
C GLN A 48 -9.83 -30.17 -8.47
N SER A 49 -9.46 -30.65 -7.30
CA SER A 49 -10.20 -30.47 -6.04
C SER A 49 -10.30 -28.99 -5.69
N LEU A 50 -9.22 -28.24 -5.90
CA LEU A 50 -9.18 -26.79 -5.75
C LEU A 50 -10.12 -26.10 -6.75
N GLY A 51 -10.08 -26.49 -8.02
CA GLY A 51 -11.01 -25.98 -9.04
C GLY A 51 -12.48 -26.26 -8.70
N ASN A 52 -12.77 -27.40 -8.09
CA ASN A 52 -14.11 -27.76 -7.60
C ASN A 52 -14.52 -26.87 -6.43
N ALA A 53 -13.63 -26.69 -5.45
CA ALA A 53 -13.86 -25.85 -4.27
C ALA A 53 -14.04 -24.36 -4.64
N LEU A 54 -13.36 -23.92 -5.71
CA LEU A 54 -13.45 -22.57 -6.27
C LEU A 54 -14.57 -22.40 -7.33
N GLY A 55 -15.43 -23.41 -7.45
CA GLY A 55 -16.68 -23.38 -8.20
C GLY A 55 -16.56 -23.41 -9.73
N GLN A 56 -15.60 -24.16 -10.28
CA GLN A 56 -15.41 -24.64 -11.67
C GLN A 56 -15.59 -23.68 -12.87
N ARG A 57 -16.18 -22.49 -12.72
CA ARG A 57 -16.52 -21.55 -13.81
C ARG A 57 -15.38 -20.59 -14.16
N THR A 58 -14.28 -20.63 -13.43
CA THR A 58 -13.16 -19.68 -13.53
C THR A 58 -12.03 -20.10 -14.43
N TRP A 59 -11.71 -21.39 -14.44
CA TRP A 59 -10.63 -21.90 -15.27
C TRP A 59 -10.98 -21.87 -16.77
N HIS A 60 -12.25 -21.62 -17.09
CA HIS A 60 -12.77 -21.47 -18.43
C HIS A 60 -13.19 -20.01 -18.70
N ARG A 61 -12.37 -19.27 -19.47
CA ARG A 61 -12.76 -18.70 -20.79
C ARG A 61 -11.90 -17.55 -21.32
N THR A 62 -10.94 -17.01 -20.59
CA THR A 62 -10.07 -15.98 -21.17
C THR A 62 -8.61 -16.37 -21.27
N ARG A 63 -8.08 -17.28 -20.43
CA ARG A 63 -6.64 -17.70 -20.48
C ARG A 63 -6.32 -19.14 -19.99
N GLY A 64 -7.30 -20.04 -19.86
CA GLY A 64 -7.07 -21.39 -19.29
C GLY A 64 -6.67 -22.48 -20.30
N TRP A 65 -5.87 -23.45 -19.81
CA TRP A 65 -5.53 -24.75 -20.42
C TRP A 65 -5.10 -24.69 -21.89
N GLN A 66 -4.03 -23.96 -22.20
CA GLN A 66 -3.59 -23.76 -23.58
C GLN A 66 -3.35 -25.07 -24.36
N ASP A 67 -3.16 -26.21 -23.68
CA ASP A 67 -2.82 -27.50 -24.31
C ASP A 67 -3.79 -28.67 -24.00
N VAL A 68 -4.94 -28.44 -23.34
CA VAL A 68 -5.87 -29.53 -22.98
C VAL A 68 -7.17 -29.40 -23.78
N PRO A 69 -7.68 -30.49 -24.39
CA PRO A 69 -8.97 -30.47 -25.06
C PRO A 69 -10.04 -29.84 -24.17
N ALA A 70 -10.89 -28.98 -24.74
CA ALA A 70 -11.95 -28.27 -23.98
C ALA A 70 -12.92 -29.19 -23.21
N THR A 71 -12.86 -30.50 -23.45
CA THR A 71 -13.69 -31.54 -22.85
C THR A 71 -12.97 -32.36 -21.78
N ALA A 72 -11.66 -32.19 -21.56
CA ALA A 72 -10.89 -32.97 -20.59
C ALA A 72 -10.71 -32.22 -19.27
N THR A 73 -10.92 -32.92 -18.15
CA THR A 73 -10.69 -32.37 -16.80
C THR A 73 -9.19 -32.28 -16.50
N PRO A 74 -8.77 -31.44 -15.53
CA PRO A 74 -7.43 -31.45 -14.94
C PRO A 74 -6.83 -32.84 -14.73
N ALA A 75 -7.57 -33.70 -14.04
CA ALA A 75 -7.13 -35.06 -13.75
C ALA A 75 -7.06 -35.93 -14.99
N ALA A 76 -8.01 -35.82 -15.93
CA ALA A 76 -7.97 -36.56 -17.18
C ALA A 76 -6.74 -36.17 -18.04
N ALA A 77 -6.38 -34.88 -18.07
CA ALA A 77 -5.20 -34.39 -18.77
C ALA A 77 -3.90 -34.96 -18.17
N CYS A 78 -3.79 -34.98 -16.84
CA CYS A 78 -2.62 -35.55 -16.18
C CYS A 78 -2.56 -37.08 -16.26
N GLN A 79 -3.69 -37.77 -16.19
CA GLN A 79 -3.75 -39.22 -16.42
C GLN A 79 -3.32 -39.56 -17.85
N ALA A 80 -3.74 -38.79 -18.85
CA ALA A 80 -3.30 -38.96 -20.24
C ALA A 80 -1.78 -38.69 -20.40
N TYR A 81 -1.24 -37.71 -19.66
CA TYR A 81 0.21 -37.44 -19.62
C TYR A 81 0.99 -38.61 -19.00
N LEU A 82 0.55 -39.10 -17.83
CA LEU A 82 1.17 -40.23 -17.14
C LEU A 82 1.08 -41.54 -17.94
N ALA A 83 0.02 -41.72 -18.73
CA ALA A 83 -0.16 -42.88 -19.59
C ALA A 83 0.67 -42.83 -20.89
N GLY A 84 1.42 -41.76 -21.14
CA GLY A 84 2.17 -41.56 -22.40
C GLY A 84 1.27 -41.33 -23.61
N SER A 85 -0.03 -41.07 -23.39
CA SER A 85 -1.06 -40.87 -24.42
C SER A 85 -1.04 -39.46 -25.00
N LEU A 86 -0.41 -38.51 -24.31
CA LEU A 86 -0.09 -37.20 -24.85
C LEU A 86 1.28 -37.28 -25.54
N PRO A 87 1.47 -36.63 -26.70
CA PRO A 87 2.77 -36.60 -27.36
C PRO A 87 3.81 -36.07 -26.35
N VAL A 88 4.89 -36.84 -26.17
CA VAL A 88 5.99 -36.59 -25.21
C VAL A 88 6.72 -35.26 -25.48
N THR A 89 6.36 -34.57 -26.56
CA THR A 89 6.48 -33.12 -26.72
C THR A 89 5.18 -32.47 -26.22
N PRO A 90 5.12 -32.04 -24.94
CA PRO A 90 6.24 -31.37 -24.29
C PRO A 90 6.85 -32.08 -23.09
N ALA A 91 8.14 -31.77 -22.88
CA ALA A 91 8.92 -32.12 -21.72
C ALA A 91 8.51 -31.29 -20.48
N SER A 92 7.25 -31.31 -20.03
CA SER A 92 6.81 -30.74 -18.75
C SER A 92 5.40 -31.22 -18.41
N PRO A 93 5.05 -31.41 -17.12
CA PRO A 93 3.68 -31.71 -16.74
C PRO A 93 2.71 -30.67 -17.29
N PRO A 94 1.49 -31.06 -17.70
CA PRO A 94 0.56 -30.16 -18.37
C PRO A 94 0.17 -28.96 -17.50
N TYR A 95 0.15 -29.11 -16.17
CA TYR A 95 -0.18 -28.03 -15.24
C TYR A 95 0.84 -26.92 -15.16
N CYS A 96 2.10 -27.17 -15.49
CA CYS A 96 3.13 -26.13 -15.48
C CYS A 96 2.94 -25.07 -16.57
N ARG A 97 1.96 -25.27 -17.46
CA ARG A 97 1.58 -24.33 -18.53
C ARG A 97 0.23 -23.67 -18.26
N TRP A 98 -0.45 -24.04 -17.18
CA TRP A 98 -1.70 -23.38 -16.86
C TRP A 98 -1.40 -21.97 -16.37
N TYR A 99 -2.24 -21.03 -16.79
CA TYR A 99 -2.11 -19.64 -16.39
C TYR A 99 -2.09 -19.55 -14.87
N GLY A 100 -1.12 -18.79 -14.34
CA GLY A 100 -0.93 -18.63 -12.91
C GLY A 100 -0.20 -19.79 -12.20
N ILE A 101 0.21 -20.84 -12.91
CA ILE A 101 1.04 -21.91 -12.33
C ILE A 101 2.49 -21.75 -12.77
N SER A 102 3.41 -21.76 -11.81
CA SER A 102 4.84 -21.95 -12.05
C SER A 102 5.35 -23.18 -11.31
N CYS A 103 6.15 -23.99 -11.96
CA CYS A 103 6.75 -25.20 -11.41
C CYS A 103 8.24 -24.98 -11.11
N ASN A 104 8.80 -25.77 -10.18
CA ASN A 104 10.25 -25.72 -9.91
C ASN A 104 11.04 -26.15 -11.16
N SER A 105 12.08 -25.38 -11.51
CA SER A 105 12.83 -25.50 -12.77
C SER A 105 14.10 -26.36 -12.68
N SER A 106 14.29 -27.16 -11.64
CA SER A 106 15.44 -28.07 -11.59
C SER A 106 15.29 -29.15 -12.66
N ALA A 107 16.35 -29.29 -13.47
CA ALA A 107 16.42 -30.02 -14.73
C ALA A 107 15.67 -31.35 -14.75
N TYR A 108 15.17 -31.69 -15.95
CA TYR A 108 14.60 -32.98 -16.34
C TYR A 108 15.40 -34.17 -15.80
N SER A 109 15.13 -34.58 -14.57
CA SER A 109 15.60 -35.85 -14.04
C SER A 109 14.40 -36.79 -14.07
N ALA A 110 14.35 -37.63 -15.11
CA ALA A 110 13.41 -38.74 -15.22
C ALA A 110 13.51 -39.74 -14.04
N THR A 111 14.45 -39.51 -13.12
CA THR A 111 14.64 -40.26 -11.89
C THR A 111 14.64 -39.28 -10.71
N CYS A 112 13.68 -39.42 -9.81
CA CYS A 112 13.84 -38.91 -8.44
C CYS A 112 15.04 -39.61 -7.83
N SER A 113 16.23 -39.00 -7.92
CA SER A 113 17.39 -39.47 -7.18
C SER A 113 17.16 -39.12 -5.72
N THR A 114 17.48 -40.05 -4.81
CA THR A 114 17.44 -39.94 -3.34
C THR A 114 18.41 -38.88 -2.78
N SER A 115 18.74 -37.85 -3.56
CA SER A 115 19.73 -36.80 -3.29
C SER A 115 19.22 -35.39 -3.63
N GLY A 116 17.90 -35.15 -3.53
CA GLY A 116 17.38 -33.79 -3.29
C GLY A 116 17.31 -32.81 -4.48
N ALA A 117 17.10 -33.28 -5.72
CA ALA A 117 16.84 -32.36 -6.83
C ALA A 117 15.86 -32.96 -7.87
N GLY A 118 14.58 -32.61 -7.77
CA GLY A 118 13.62 -32.95 -8.84
C GLY A 118 12.13 -32.84 -8.53
N ALA A 119 11.68 -31.96 -7.63
CA ALA A 119 10.24 -31.82 -7.37
C ALA A 119 9.54 -31.08 -8.54
N GLN A 120 8.83 -31.81 -9.41
CA GLN A 120 7.96 -31.21 -10.45
C GLN A 120 6.59 -30.77 -9.91
N GLY A 121 6.51 -30.31 -8.66
CA GLY A 121 5.30 -29.75 -8.09
C GLY A 121 5.08 -28.28 -8.47
N VAL A 122 3.90 -27.77 -8.13
CA VAL A 122 3.56 -26.36 -8.28
C VAL A 122 4.34 -25.56 -7.22
N ARG A 123 5.21 -24.64 -7.64
CA ARG A 123 5.89 -23.70 -6.75
C ARG A 123 5.03 -22.47 -6.49
N VAL A 124 4.46 -21.91 -7.55
CA VAL A 124 3.63 -20.70 -7.51
C VAL A 124 2.25 -21.03 -8.04
N LEU A 125 1.23 -20.68 -7.26
CA LEU A 125 -0.16 -20.75 -7.64
C LEU A 125 -0.79 -19.37 -7.52
N GLU A 126 -0.97 -18.72 -8.65
CA GLU A 126 -1.59 -17.41 -8.80
C GLU A 126 -2.97 -17.54 -9.45
N LEU A 127 -4.00 -17.14 -8.72
CA LEU A 127 -5.40 -17.19 -9.13
C LEU A 127 -6.02 -15.79 -9.12
N THR A 128 -5.25 -14.76 -9.46
CA THR A 128 -5.69 -13.35 -9.54
C THR A 128 -6.69 -13.10 -10.67
N ASP A 129 -7.65 -12.19 -10.44
CA ASP A 129 -8.69 -11.76 -11.38
C ASP A 129 -9.53 -12.92 -11.96
N ASN A 130 -9.70 -13.98 -11.18
CA ASN A 130 -10.60 -15.07 -11.50
C ASN A 130 -11.99 -14.82 -10.90
N ASN A 131 -13.05 -15.30 -11.56
CA ASN A 131 -14.41 -15.31 -10.99
C ASN A 131 -14.58 -16.37 -9.87
N ALA A 132 -13.56 -16.58 -9.03
CA ALA A 132 -13.48 -17.71 -8.12
C ALA A 132 -14.57 -17.56 -7.07
N VAL A 133 -15.36 -18.61 -6.87
CA VAL A 133 -16.46 -18.63 -5.89
C VAL A 133 -16.19 -19.67 -4.82
N GLY A 134 -16.66 -19.48 -3.60
CA GLY A 134 -16.53 -20.49 -2.54
C GLY A 134 -15.99 -19.88 -1.26
N ARG A 135 -15.33 -20.71 -0.45
CA ARG A 135 -14.81 -20.28 0.85
C ARG A 135 -13.36 -20.70 1.05
N VAL A 136 -12.51 -19.78 1.50
CA VAL A 136 -11.12 -20.12 1.90
C VAL A 136 -11.06 -21.02 3.12
N SER A 137 -12.13 -21.08 3.91
CA SER A 137 -12.30 -22.01 5.02
C SER A 137 -12.77 -23.41 4.60
N ASP A 138 -13.05 -23.65 3.31
CA ASP A 138 -13.58 -24.92 2.85
C ASP A 138 -12.55 -26.06 3.11
N PRO A 139 -12.95 -27.17 3.75
CA PRO A 139 -12.04 -28.29 4.00
C PRO A 139 -11.40 -28.87 2.73
N ALA A 140 -12.13 -28.94 1.62
CA ALA A 140 -11.60 -29.45 0.35
C ALA A 140 -10.59 -28.47 -0.26
N PHE A 141 -10.80 -27.16 -0.09
CA PHE A 141 -9.84 -26.13 -0.48
C PHE A 141 -8.53 -26.30 0.31
N LEU A 142 -8.61 -26.40 1.64
CA LEU A 142 -7.44 -26.54 2.51
C LEU A 142 -6.71 -27.87 2.27
N GLN A 143 -7.44 -28.96 2.07
CA GLN A 143 -6.85 -30.27 1.75
C GLN A 143 -6.11 -30.24 0.41
N ALA A 144 -6.68 -29.60 -0.61
CA ALA A 144 -6.02 -29.44 -1.90
C ALA A 144 -4.73 -28.61 -1.77
N LEU A 145 -4.76 -27.51 -1.02
CA LEU A 145 -3.57 -26.71 -0.76
C LEU A 145 -2.49 -27.48 0.00
N GLN A 146 -2.88 -28.31 0.98
CA GLN A 146 -1.93 -29.16 1.70
C GLN A 146 -1.23 -30.13 0.75
N GLN A 147 -1.96 -30.77 -0.17
CA GLN A 147 -1.35 -31.66 -1.16
C GLN A 147 -0.37 -30.93 -2.10
N LEU A 148 -0.68 -29.68 -2.48
CA LEU A 148 0.24 -28.86 -3.27
C LEU A 148 1.48 -28.45 -2.46
N HIS A 149 1.30 -28.13 -1.17
CA HIS A 149 2.39 -27.83 -0.25
C HIS A 149 3.31 -29.03 -0.02
N ASP A 150 2.77 -30.23 0.17
CA ASP A 150 3.53 -31.49 0.27
C ASP A 150 4.39 -31.75 -0.99
N CYS A 151 4.00 -31.14 -2.11
CA CYS A 151 4.66 -31.17 -3.41
C CYS A 151 5.54 -29.94 -3.73
N GLY A 152 5.69 -29.00 -2.79
CA GLY A 152 6.63 -27.89 -2.91
C GLY A 152 6.03 -26.51 -3.23
N LEU A 153 4.74 -26.29 -2.94
CA LEU A 153 4.14 -24.95 -3.02
C LEU A 153 4.85 -23.97 -2.09
N LYS A 154 5.30 -22.85 -2.67
CA LYS A 154 5.97 -21.75 -1.97
C LYS A 154 5.18 -20.46 -2.01
N GLU A 155 4.38 -20.24 -3.04
CA GLU A 155 3.70 -18.97 -3.25
C GLU A 155 2.24 -19.23 -3.61
N LEU A 156 1.33 -18.72 -2.78
CA LEU A 156 -0.11 -18.78 -3.01
C LEU A 156 -0.65 -17.34 -3.12
N VAL A 157 -1.16 -17.00 -4.29
CA VAL A 157 -1.72 -15.68 -4.57
C VAL A 157 -3.14 -15.85 -5.10
N ILE A 158 -4.12 -15.34 -4.37
CA ILE A 158 -5.52 -15.32 -4.77
C ILE A 158 -6.03 -13.91 -4.54
N GLY A 159 -6.52 -13.25 -5.60
CA GLY A 159 -7.07 -11.91 -5.44
C GLY A 159 -7.85 -11.39 -6.63
N GLY A 160 -8.45 -10.21 -6.48
CA GLY A 160 -9.24 -9.58 -7.54
C GLY A 160 -10.50 -10.37 -7.92
N THR A 161 -11.01 -11.22 -7.02
CA THR A 161 -12.18 -12.06 -7.33
C THR A 161 -13.44 -11.22 -7.19
N SER A 162 -14.08 -10.92 -8.32
CA SER A 162 -15.11 -9.88 -8.38
C SER A 162 -16.24 -10.06 -7.37
N PHE A 163 -16.74 -11.28 -7.09
CA PHE A 163 -17.89 -11.46 -6.17
C PHE A 163 -18.01 -12.82 -5.46
N GLY A 164 -16.98 -13.69 -5.46
CA GLY A 164 -17.21 -15.11 -5.20
C GLY A 164 -16.54 -15.72 -3.98
N LEU A 165 -15.28 -15.41 -3.72
CA LEU A 165 -14.55 -15.99 -2.60
C LEU A 165 -14.98 -15.28 -1.31
N ALA A 166 -15.17 -16.04 -0.23
CA ALA A 166 -15.65 -15.51 1.05
C ALA A 166 -15.25 -16.44 2.20
N GLY A 167 -15.87 -16.27 3.37
CA GLY A 167 -15.60 -17.06 4.57
C GLY A 167 -14.45 -16.47 5.39
N THR A 168 -13.90 -17.28 6.29
CA THR A 168 -12.88 -16.86 7.26
C THR A 168 -11.55 -17.54 6.98
N ILE A 169 -10.43 -16.93 7.35
CA ILE A 169 -9.13 -17.62 7.30
C ILE A 169 -9.13 -18.72 8.37
N SER A 170 -9.06 -19.98 7.95
CA SER A 170 -8.99 -21.12 8.87
C SER A 170 -7.61 -21.20 9.54
N PRO A 171 -7.49 -21.51 10.84
CA PRO A 171 -6.21 -21.77 11.50
C PRO A 171 -5.37 -22.86 10.80
N ALA A 172 -6.03 -23.79 10.10
CA ALA A 172 -5.37 -24.86 9.36
C ALA A 172 -4.49 -24.36 8.20
N ILE A 173 -4.67 -23.12 7.73
CA ILE A 173 -3.77 -22.51 6.73
C ILE A 173 -2.32 -22.46 7.23
N ALA A 174 -2.10 -22.44 8.55
CA ALA A 174 -0.79 -22.43 9.17
C ALA A 174 0.00 -23.74 9.00
N GLN A 175 -0.65 -24.82 8.52
CA GLN A 175 0.02 -26.07 8.15
C GLN A 175 0.84 -25.94 6.85
N LEU A 176 0.58 -24.90 6.04
CA LEU A 176 1.35 -24.58 4.85
C LEU A 176 2.66 -23.85 5.21
N ASP A 177 3.39 -24.38 6.18
CA ASP A 177 4.51 -23.76 6.92
C ASP A 177 5.75 -23.41 6.07
N GLN A 178 5.81 -23.94 4.84
CA GLN A 178 6.87 -23.72 3.86
C GLN A 178 6.55 -22.60 2.87
N LEU A 179 5.36 -21.98 2.95
CA LEU A 179 5.01 -20.85 2.11
C LEU A 179 5.91 -19.64 2.42
N GLU A 180 6.42 -19.06 1.34
CA GLU A 180 7.17 -17.81 1.32
C GLU A 180 6.25 -16.62 1.02
N VAL A 181 5.19 -16.83 0.24
CA VAL A 181 4.18 -15.80 -0.10
C VAL A 181 2.77 -16.34 0.15
N LEU A 182 2.00 -15.61 0.95
CA LEU A 182 0.57 -15.82 1.12
C LEU A 182 -0.16 -14.50 0.84
N ALA A 183 -0.83 -14.41 -0.30
CA ALA A 183 -1.61 -13.25 -0.71
C ALA A 183 -3.06 -13.65 -0.94
N LEU A 184 -3.97 -13.15 -0.11
CA LEU A 184 -5.43 -13.33 -0.20
C LEU A 184 -6.10 -11.95 -0.16
N PHE A 185 -6.02 -11.18 -1.26
CA PHE A 185 -6.42 -9.77 -1.30
C PHE A 185 -7.64 -9.55 -2.19
N ALA A 186 -8.54 -8.62 -1.86
CA ALA A 186 -9.75 -8.37 -2.66
C ALA A 186 -10.61 -9.65 -2.86
N THR A 187 -10.84 -10.39 -1.77
CA THR A 187 -11.52 -11.70 -1.73
C THR A 187 -12.69 -11.78 -0.75
N ASN A 188 -13.24 -10.64 -0.30
CA ASN A 188 -14.38 -10.54 0.62
C ASN A 188 -14.27 -11.43 1.89
N ILE A 189 -13.05 -11.76 2.34
CA ILE A 189 -12.82 -12.61 3.51
C ILE A 189 -13.25 -11.83 4.76
N THR A 190 -13.92 -12.50 5.69
CA THR A 190 -14.41 -11.94 6.96
C THR A 190 -13.75 -12.62 8.16
N GLY A 191 -14.10 -12.17 9.37
CA GLY A 191 -13.55 -12.71 10.62
C GLY A 191 -12.16 -12.16 10.94
N SER A 192 -11.49 -12.75 11.93
CA SER A 192 -10.17 -12.31 12.37
C SER A 192 -9.04 -13.07 11.70
N ILE A 193 -7.84 -12.48 11.69
CA ILE A 193 -6.60 -13.19 11.38
C ILE A 193 -6.37 -14.25 12.47
N PRO A 194 -6.24 -15.55 12.14
CA PRO A 194 -5.95 -16.58 13.13
C PRO A 194 -4.52 -16.40 13.69
N PRO A 195 -4.31 -16.42 15.02
CA PRO A 195 -2.99 -16.31 15.64
C PRO A 195 -1.97 -17.35 15.15
N GLU A 196 -2.45 -18.51 14.69
CA GLU A 196 -1.66 -19.61 14.15
C GLU A 196 -0.84 -19.20 12.92
N LEU A 197 -1.27 -18.18 12.16
CA LEU A 197 -0.45 -17.63 11.05
C LEU A 197 0.95 -17.21 11.51
N GLY A 198 1.13 -16.86 12.80
CA GLY A 198 2.43 -16.57 13.36
C GLY A 198 3.41 -17.75 13.42
N SER A 199 3.01 -18.99 13.11
CA SER A 199 3.90 -20.15 13.02
C SER A 199 4.53 -20.36 11.63
N MET A 200 4.03 -19.69 10.59
CA MET A 200 4.51 -19.85 9.20
C MET A 200 5.81 -19.07 8.96
N THR A 201 6.87 -19.44 9.68
CA THR A 201 8.11 -18.65 9.76
C THR A 201 8.90 -18.53 8.45
N ALA A 202 8.56 -19.30 7.42
CA ALA A 202 9.11 -19.16 6.07
C ALA A 202 8.55 -17.93 5.31
N LEU A 203 7.43 -17.36 5.76
CA LEU A 203 6.78 -16.23 5.08
C LEU A 203 7.69 -15.02 4.97
N GLN A 204 7.76 -14.51 3.75
CA GLN A 204 8.42 -13.27 3.33
C GLN A 204 7.39 -12.21 2.96
N GLU A 205 6.23 -12.61 2.47
CA GLU A 205 5.13 -11.71 2.12
C GLU A 205 3.78 -12.24 2.63
N LEU A 206 3.05 -11.36 3.32
CA LEU A 206 1.68 -11.59 3.74
C LEU A 206 0.81 -10.41 3.28
N ASP A 207 -0.05 -10.65 2.29
CA ASP A 207 -1.03 -9.67 1.83
C ASP A 207 -2.45 -10.18 2.10
N LEU A 208 -3.17 -9.51 2.98
CA LEU A 208 -4.58 -9.75 3.29
C LEU A 208 -5.44 -8.51 3.03
N SER A 209 -4.94 -7.59 2.20
CA SER A 209 -5.53 -6.27 2.00
C SER A 209 -6.86 -6.33 1.24
N THR A 210 -7.66 -5.27 1.38
CA THR A 210 -8.94 -5.14 0.66
C THR A 210 -9.88 -6.31 0.95
N ASN A 211 -10.08 -6.64 2.23
CA ASN A 211 -11.04 -7.63 2.68
C ASN A 211 -11.97 -7.02 3.75
N TYR A 212 -12.78 -7.85 4.39
CA TYR A 212 -13.64 -7.47 5.50
C TYR A 212 -13.14 -8.09 6.81
N LEU A 213 -11.82 -8.22 6.97
CA LEU A 213 -11.24 -8.78 8.19
C LEU A 213 -11.47 -7.82 9.36
N THR A 214 -11.81 -8.37 10.52
CA THR A 214 -12.13 -7.63 11.75
C THR A 214 -11.37 -8.22 12.94
N GLY A 215 -11.59 -7.66 14.13
CA GLY A 215 -10.86 -8.09 15.33
C GLY A 215 -9.44 -7.51 15.38
N THR A 216 -8.63 -8.06 16.28
CA THR A 216 -7.30 -7.53 16.58
C THR A 216 -6.26 -8.05 15.58
N ILE A 217 -5.18 -7.30 15.35
CA ILE A 217 -4.01 -7.85 14.66
C ILE A 217 -3.27 -8.77 15.65
N PRO A 218 -3.13 -10.08 15.38
CA PRO A 218 -2.55 -11.01 16.35
C PRO A 218 -1.08 -10.66 16.63
N PRO A 219 -0.66 -10.54 17.91
CA PRO A 219 0.73 -10.30 18.25
C PRO A 219 1.68 -11.42 17.78
N GLN A 220 1.15 -12.62 17.51
CA GLN A 220 1.89 -13.77 16.99
C GLN A 220 2.50 -13.51 15.60
N LEU A 221 1.94 -12.59 14.80
CA LEU A 221 2.55 -12.19 13.53
C LEU A 221 3.96 -11.62 13.73
N GLY A 222 4.29 -11.07 14.91
CA GLY A 222 5.66 -10.66 15.27
C GLY A 222 6.68 -11.81 15.39
N ASN A 223 6.27 -13.07 15.22
CA ASN A 223 7.16 -14.22 15.11
C ASN A 223 7.71 -14.45 13.70
N LEU A 224 7.11 -13.83 12.67
CA LEU A 224 7.47 -14.00 11.26
C LEU A 224 8.74 -13.22 10.91
N ARG A 225 9.90 -13.65 11.43
CA ARG A 225 11.16 -12.91 11.29
C ARG A 225 11.70 -12.81 9.86
N ASN A 226 11.24 -13.66 8.94
CA ASN A 226 11.60 -13.59 7.53
C ASN A 226 10.69 -12.63 6.73
N LEU A 227 9.64 -12.10 7.35
CA LEU A 227 8.67 -11.23 6.70
C LEU A 227 9.33 -9.93 6.24
N GLN A 228 9.20 -9.65 4.96
CA GLN A 228 9.71 -8.46 4.27
C GLN A 228 8.57 -7.51 3.90
N SER A 229 7.38 -8.03 3.60
CA SER A 229 6.20 -7.25 3.27
C SER A 229 4.99 -7.72 4.07
N LEU A 230 4.33 -6.78 4.75
CA LEU A 230 3.06 -7.01 5.43
C LEU A 230 2.04 -5.98 4.95
N ASN A 231 1.01 -6.45 4.26
CA ASN A 231 -0.09 -5.62 3.79
C ASN A 231 -1.43 -6.09 4.39
N LEU A 232 -1.98 -5.28 5.29
CA LEU A 232 -3.29 -5.48 5.92
C LEU A 232 -4.23 -4.29 5.66
N GLY A 233 -3.90 -3.44 4.68
CA GLY A 233 -4.67 -2.24 4.35
C GLY A 233 -6.10 -2.55 3.91
N TYR A 234 -7.00 -1.56 3.99
CA TYR A 234 -8.40 -1.68 3.56
C TYR A 234 -9.13 -2.87 4.19
N ASN A 235 -9.16 -2.90 5.52
CA ASN A 235 -9.87 -3.89 6.33
C ASN A 235 -10.62 -3.18 7.47
N GLY A 236 -11.20 -3.96 8.39
CA GLY A 236 -11.96 -3.51 9.55
C GLY A 236 -11.28 -3.79 10.89
N PHE A 237 -9.95 -3.82 10.99
CA PHE A 237 -9.27 -4.21 12.23
C PHE A 237 -9.61 -3.28 13.41
N THR A 238 -10.12 -3.87 14.50
CA THR A 238 -10.63 -3.21 15.71
C THR A 238 -10.44 -4.11 16.94
N ASP A 239 -10.06 -3.57 18.10
CA ASP A 239 -10.12 -4.34 19.35
C ASP A 239 -11.60 -4.53 19.76
N ILE A 240 -11.92 -5.71 20.30
CA ILE A 240 -13.29 -6.15 20.61
C ILE A 240 -13.87 -5.37 21.80
N GLY A 241 -15.10 -4.87 21.62
CA GLY A 241 -15.88 -4.10 22.60
C GLY A 241 -16.28 -2.76 21.98
N GLU A 242 -17.58 -2.48 21.92
CA GLU A 242 -18.13 -1.31 21.23
C GLU A 242 -17.32 -0.02 21.47
N VAL A 243 -16.86 0.57 20.36
CA VAL A 243 -16.15 1.85 20.28
C VAL A 243 -14.78 1.85 20.99
N LEU A 244 -13.73 1.53 20.22
CA LEU A 244 -12.35 2.06 20.24
C LEU A 244 -11.41 0.98 19.63
N GLY A 245 -10.92 1.19 18.40
CA GLY A 245 -10.30 0.16 17.57
C GLY A 245 -8.90 -0.37 17.96
N GLY A 246 -8.32 -1.20 17.10
CA GLY A 246 -7.26 -2.15 17.46
C GLY A 246 -5.87 -1.54 17.53
N ARG A 247 -5.02 -1.98 18.47
CA ARG A 247 -3.63 -1.47 18.57
C ARG A 247 -2.68 -2.23 17.65
N LEU A 248 -1.66 -1.53 17.14
CA LEU A 248 -0.50 -2.21 16.53
C LEU A 248 0.22 -3.03 17.62
N PRO A 249 0.48 -4.34 17.40
CA PRO A 249 1.16 -5.16 18.40
C PRO A 249 2.61 -4.74 18.64
N ALA A 250 3.00 -4.64 19.91
CA ALA A 250 4.40 -4.35 20.28
C ALA A 250 5.39 -5.39 19.75
N SER A 251 4.93 -6.62 19.47
CA SER A 251 5.73 -7.67 18.88
C SER A 251 6.22 -7.36 17.46
N PHE A 252 5.64 -6.38 16.76
CA PHE A 252 6.10 -5.97 15.42
C PHE A 252 7.51 -5.39 15.45
N ALA A 253 7.99 -4.90 16.60
CA ALA A 253 9.39 -4.52 16.82
C ALA A 253 10.39 -5.69 16.62
N ARG A 254 9.91 -6.94 16.51
CA ARG A 254 10.73 -8.14 16.26
C ARG A 254 10.87 -8.47 14.77
N LEU A 255 10.16 -7.78 13.88
CA LEU A 255 10.14 -8.03 12.43
C LEU A 255 11.34 -7.33 11.75
N THR A 256 12.56 -7.75 12.08
CA THR A 256 13.79 -7.05 11.69
C THR A 256 14.08 -7.04 10.18
N ASN A 257 13.45 -7.95 9.42
CA ASN A 257 13.57 -7.99 7.95
C ASN A 257 12.43 -7.24 7.23
N LEU A 258 11.47 -6.67 7.98
CA LEU A 258 10.32 -5.99 7.39
C LEU A 258 10.77 -4.71 6.69
N ARG A 259 10.43 -4.61 5.42
CA ARG A 259 10.72 -3.48 4.53
C ARG A 259 9.48 -2.67 4.23
N MET A 260 8.33 -3.32 4.11
CA MET A 260 7.06 -2.68 3.78
C MET A 260 5.99 -3.03 4.82
N LEU A 261 5.34 -2.01 5.36
CA LEU A 261 4.21 -2.15 6.28
C LEU A 261 3.04 -1.28 5.83
N MET A 262 2.00 -1.92 5.28
CA MET A 262 0.80 -1.25 4.77
C MET A 262 -0.39 -1.59 5.66
N LEU A 263 -0.90 -0.60 6.39
CA LEU A 263 -2.00 -0.72 7.35
C LEU A 263 -3.09 0.35 7.11
N GLU A 264 -3.06 1.03 5.97
CA GLU A 264 -3.98 2.11 5.66
C GLU A 264 -5.44 1.68 5.64
N HIS A 265 -6.36 2.62 5.84
CA HIS A 265 -7.79 2.38 5.76
C HIS A 265 -8.25 1.22 6.66
N ASN A 266 -7.94 1.35 7.95
CA ASN A 266 -8.42 0.49 9.03
C ASN A 266 -8.98 1.35 10.17
N TYR A 267 -9.30 0.74 11.31
CA TYR A 267 -9.76 1.44 12.51
C TYR A 267 -8.73 1.37 13.64
N LEU A 268 -7.43 1.35 13.33
CA LEU A 268 -6.39 1.14 14.33
C LEU A 268 -6.28 2.33 15.29
N THR A 269 -6.21 2.07 16.60
CA THR A 269 -6.08 3.10 17.64
C THR A 269 -4.80 2.93 18.48
N GLY A 270 -4.65 3.81 19.47
CA GLY A 270 -3.54 3.79 20.40
C GLY A 270 -2.28 4.41 19.82
N THR A 271 -1.15 4.15 20.48
CA THR A 271 0.16 4.68 20.11
C THR A 271 0.95 3.64 19.34
N LEU A 272 1.94 4.10 18.56
CA LEU A 272 2.82 3.22 17.81
C LEU A 272 3.79 2.46 18.73
N PRO A 273 4.07 1.17 18.47
CA PRO A 273 5.23 0.49 19.02
C PRO A 273 6.52 0.97 18.35
N ASP A 274 7.68 0.63 18.91
CA ASP A 274 8.98 0.98 18.29
C ASP A 274 9.20 0.18 16.99
N LEU A 275 8.97 0.84 15.86
CA LEU A 275 9.14 0.29 14.52
C LEU A 275 10.44 0.75 13.85
N CYS A 276 11.26 1.56 14.55
CA CYS A 276 12.44 2.23 13.98
C CYS A 276 13.72 1.95 14.77
N SER A 277 13.75 0.90 15.59
CA SER A 277 15.00 0.45 16.22
C SER A 277 16.08 0.20 15.15
N SER A 278 17.36 0.35 15.51
CA SER A 278 18.50 0.24 14.58
C SER A 278 18.65 -1.11 13.87
N ARG A 279 17.88 -2.13 14.27
CA ARG A 279 17.85 -3.46 13.63
C ARG A 279 16.76 -3.60 12.57
N MET A 280 15.83 -2.66 12.50
CA MET A 280 14.73 -2.67 11.54
C MET A 280 15.19 -2.14 10.19
N GLN A 281 14.69 -2.75 9.12
CA GLN A 281 14.98 -2.37 7.74
C GLN A 281 13.75 -1.76 7.05
N LEU A 282 12.88 -1.09 7.81
CA LEU A 282 11.64 -0.55 7.27
C LEU A 282 11.95 0.56 6.26
N GLU A 283 11.51 0.35 5.02
CA GLU A 283 11.72 1.25 3.89
C GLU A 283 10.44 2.03 3.58
N ALA A 284 9.27 1.39 3.64
CA ALA A 284 7.99 2.03 3.33
C ALA A 284 6.94 1.70 4.39
N ILE A 285 6.21 2.73 4.83
CA ILE A 285 5.09 2.56 5.74
C ILE A 285 3.91 3.46 5.36
N SER A 286 2.71 2.87 5.35
CA SER A 286 1.46 3.62 5.33
C SER A 286 0.58 3.20 6.49
N LEU A 287 0.20 4.19 7.29
CA LEU A 287 -0.76 4.09 8.38
C LEU A 287 -2.00 4.94 8.07
N ARG A 288 -2.12 5.44 6.84
CA ARG A 288 -3.11 6.43 6.42
C ARG A 288 -4.53 6.03 6.81
N ASN A 289 -5.34 6.99 7.22
CA ASN A 289 -6.78 6.79 7.46
C ASN A 289 -7.03 5.70 8.52
N ASN A 290 -6.54 5.98 9.73
CA ASN A 290 -6.74 5.20 10.95
C ASN A 290 -7.09 6.18 12.10
N LEU A 291 -7.12 5.69 13.34
CA LEU A 291 -7.44 6.44 14.55
C LEU A 291 -6.23 6.48 15.51
N LEU A 292 -5.01 6.43 14.97
CA LEU A 292 -3.77 6.36 15.76
C LEU A 292 -3.48 7.70 16.43
N THR A 293 -2.90 7.65 17.62
CA THR A 293 -2.69 8.80 18.50
C THR A 293 -1.27 8.86 19.03
N GLY A 294 -0.94 9.95 19.72
CA GLY A 294 0.36 10.16 20.36
C GLY A 294 1.45 10.61 19.38
N PRO A 295 2.70 10.69 19.84
CA PRO A 295 3.81 11.16 19.03
C PRO A 295 4.29 10.10 18.03
N ALA A 296 4.53 10.53 16.78
CA ALA A 296 5.09 9.67 15.73
C ALA A 296 6.62 9.77 15.60
N THR A 297 7.29 10.42 16.56
CA THR A 297 8.71 10.89 16.42
C THR A 297 9.73 9.82 16.02
N GLN A 298 9.46 8.55 16.31
CA GLN A 298 10.31 7.42 15.94
C GLN A 298 10.59 7.31 14.43
N PHE A 299 9.70 7.77 13.55
CA PHE A 299 9.93 7.70 12.10
C PHE A 299 11.07 8.60 11.60
N GLY A 300 11.54 9.54 12.43
CA GLY A 300 12.81 10.24 12.17
C GLY A 300 14.04 9.33 12.24
N ASP A 301 13.93 8.19 12.94
CA ASP A 301 15.01 7.24 13.15
C ASP A 301 14.99 6.08 12.11
N CYS A 302 13.92 5.96 11.30
CA CYS A 302 13.78 4.94 10.26
C CYS A 302 14.48 5.33 8.92
N HIS A 303 14.98 4.33 8.18
CA HIS A 303 15.58 4.49 6.85
C HIS A 303 14.54 4.43 5.72
N LEU A 304 13.71 5.48 5.61
CA LEU A 304 12.51 5.45 4.77
C LEU A 304 12.72 5.93 3.33
N THR A 305 11.97 5.32 2.41
CA THR A 305 11.69 5.74 1.05
C THR A 305 10.32 6.40 0.93
N ALA A 306 9.34 5.95 1.72
CA ALA A 306 8.00 6.52 1.77
C ALA A 306 7.44 6.47 3.20
N LEU A 307 6.92 7.61 3.66
CA LEU A 307 6.20 7.75 4.92
C LEU A 307 4.81 8.31 4.63
N ASP A 308 3.78 7.54 4.95
CA ASP A 308 2.39 7.99 4.88
C ASP A 308 1.68 7.75 6.22
N ILE A 309 1.55 8.80 7.02
CA ILE A 309 0.87 8.78 8.32
C ILE A 309 -0.33 9.73 8.32
N SER A 310 -0.84 10.08 7.13
CA SER A 310 -1.92 11.05 7.00
C SER A 310 -3.23 10.54 7.56
N ASP A 311 -4.20 11.44 7.79
CA ASP A 311 -5.56 11.07 8.16
C ASP A 311 -5.60 10.22 9.45
N ASN A 312 -5.00 10.75 10.51
CA ASN A 312 -4.92 10.11 11.83
C ASN A 312 -5.11 11.17 12.94
N SER A 313 -4.87 10.79 14.20
CA SER A 313 -4.92 11.68 15.36
C SER A 313 -3.55 11.83 16.03
N PHE A 314 -2.45 11.77 15.26
CA PHE A 314 -1.10 11.94 15.80
C PHE A 314 -0.89 13.36 16.34
N THR A 315 -0.19 13.45 17.47
CA THR A 315 0.10 14.71 18.18
C THR A 315 1.61 14.94 18.32
N GLY A 316 2.00 16.07 18.88
CA GLY A 316 3.40 16.40 19.13
C GLY A 316 4.10 16.96 17.88
N LEU A 317 5.43 16.86 17.82
CA LEU A 317 6.22 17.40 16.72
C LEU A 317 6.18 16.47 15.50
N LEU A 318 6.34 17.04 14.30
CA LEU A 318 6.55 16.25 13.09
C LEU A 318 7.73 15.28 13.28
N PRO A 319 7.60 14.00 12.88
CA PRO A 319 8.70 13.06 12.94
C PRO A 319 9.79 13.45 11.95
N VAL A 320 10.93 13.87 12.48
CA VAL A 320 12.13 14.22 11.70
C VAL A 320 13.36 13.61 12.37
N PRO A 321 14.47 13.39 11.63
CA PRO A 321 15.71 12.92 12.22
C PRO A 321 16.19 13.87 13.32
N ARG A 322 16.59 13.30 14.46
CA ARG A 322 17.03 14.07 15.63
C ARG A 322 18.41 14.70 15.44
N SER A 323 19.30 14.01 14.72
CA SER A 323 20.64 14.50 14.42
C SER A 323 20.65 15.30 13.13
N ARG A 324 21.42 16.39 13.12
CA ARG A 324 21.85 17.02 11.86
C ARG A 324 22.76 16.04 11.11
N ASN A 325 22.70 16.05 9.79
CA ASN A 325 23.41 15.12 8.88
C ASN A 325 22.99 13.65 9.05
N SER A 326 21.73 13.40 9.39
CA SER A 326 21.23 12.02 9.45
C SER A 326 21.11 11.44 8.04
N THR A 327 21.51 10.17 7.86
CA THR A 327 21.33 9.45 6.59
C THR A 327 19.98 8.75 6.49
N ASN A 328 19.15 8.83 7.55
CA ASN A 328 17.89 8.10 7.65
C ASN A 328 16.92 8.44 6.49
N TRP A 329 16.95 9.68 6.00
CA TRP A 329 16.05 10.13 4.93
C TRP A 329 16.72 10.29 3.56
N ASN A 330 17.91 9.70 3.37
CA ASN A 330 18.64 9.80 2.11
C ASN A 330 17.87 9.26 0.89
N ARG A 331 16.92 8.36 1.11
CA ARG A 331 16.08 7.76 0.05
C ARG A 331 14.62 8.20 0.10
N LEU A 332 14.26 9.10 1.02
CA LEU A 332 12.88 9.50 1.22
C LEU A 332 12.37 10.29 0.02
N GLN A 333 11.32 9.78 -0.63
CA GLN A 333 10.68 10.36 -1.81
C GLN A 333 9.33 11.00 -1.49
N VAL A 334 8.60 10.41 -0.54
CA VAL A 334 7.24 10.86 -0.19
C VAL A 334 7.12 10.96 1.31
N TYR A 335 6.69 12.13 1.79
CA TYR A 335 6.36 12.40 3.18
C TYR A 335 4.93 12.94 3.26
N ARG A 336 4.01 12.15 3.81
CA ARG A 336 2.63 12.56 4.08
C ARG A 336 2.31 12.48 5.56
N ALA A 337 2.00 13.64 6.14
CA ALA A 337 1.57 13.80 7.52
C ALA A 337 0.36 14.74 7.63
N ASN A 338 -0.33 14.99 6.50
CA ASN A 338 -1.52 15.83 6.47
C ASN A 338 -2.68 15.22 7.29
N ASN A 339 -3.65 16.06 7.69
CA ASN A 339 -4.83 15.64 8.45
C ASN A 339 -4.47 14.94 9.76
N ASN A 340 -3.76 15.64 10.64
CA ASN A 340 -3.36 15.20 11.98
C ASN A 340 -3.39 16.39 12.96
N PHE A 341 -2.90 16.20 14.19
CA PHE A 341 -2.76 17.24 15.21
C PHE A 341 -1.29 17.56 15.49
N PHE A 342 -0.41 17.48 14.48
CA PHE A 342 0.99 17.86 14.66
C PHE A 342 1.11 19.36 14.95
N GLN A 343 1.99 19.68 15.88
CA GLN A 343 2.21 21.04 16.37
C GLN A 343 3.70 21.40 16.36
N GLY A 344 3.99 22.63 16.78
CA GLY A 344 5.35 23.14 16.89
C GLY A 344 5.86 23.75 15.58
N ARG A 345 7.12 24.20 15.58
CA ARG A 345 7.69 24.92 14.44
C ARG A 345 8.05 23.96 13.31
N LEU A 346 7.77 24.36 12.08
CA LEU A 346 8.18 23.65 10.88
C LEU A 346 9.73 23.50 10.85
N PRO A 347 10.26 22.26 10.74
CA PRO A 347 11.70 22.02 10.77
C PRO A 347 12.45 22.71 9.63
N GLN A 348 13.39 23.59 9.97
CA GLN A 348 14.07 24.46 9.00
C GLN A 348 15.12 23.74 8.15
N PHE A 349 15.67 22.64 8.64
CA PHE A 349 16.78 21.93 7.97
C PHE A 349 16.46 20.47 7.66
N ALA A 350 15.63 19.80 8.46
CA ALA A 350 15.44 18.35 8.37
C ALA A 350 15.01 17.84 7.00
N PHE A 351 14.04 18.50 6.36
CA PHE A 351 13.60 18.11 5.02
C PHE A 351 14.66 18.37 3.94
N GLY A 352 15.58 19.33 4.16
CA GLY A 352 16.73 19.56 3.29
C GLY A 352 17.73 18.40 3.28
N GLU A 353 17.68 17.50 4.28
CA GLU A 353 18.49 16.29 4.36
C GLU A 353 17.86 15.09 3.61
N ALA A 354 16.72 15.29 2.93
CA ALA A 354 16.05 14.28 2.12
C ALA A 354 16.20 14.57 0.61
N PRO A 355 17.37 14.30 0.00
CA PRO A 355 17.69 14.76 -1.35
C PRO A 355 16.78 14.17 -2.44
N MET A 356 16.08 13.06 -2.17
CA MET A 356 15.15 12.41 -3.09
C MET A 356 13.69 12.86 -2.92
N LEU A 357 13.40 13.78 -1.99
CA LEU A 357 12.04 14.16 -1.62
C LEU A 357 11.33 14.83 -2.79
N ALA A 358 10.23 14.23 -3.24
CA ALA A 358 9.40 14.71 -4.33
C ALA A 358 8.08 15.33 -3.85
N ALA A 359 7.44 14.72 -2.84
CA ALA A 359 6.16 15.17 -2.32
C ALA A 359 6.19 15.35 -0.80
N LEU A 360 5.83 16.55 -0.34
CA LEU A 360 5.73 16.93 1.06
C LEU A 360 4.31 17.41 1.38
N MET A 361 3.52 16.56 2.02
CA MET A 361 2.11 16.81 2.38
C MET A 361 1.99 16.99 3.90
N LEU A 362 1.70 18.22 4.33
CA LEU A 362 1.67 18.67 5.74
C LEU A 362 0.35 19.39 6.10
N SER A 363 -0.59 19.45 5.17
CA SER A 363 -1.81 20.24 5.33
C SER A 363 -2.71 19.76 6.48
N ASN A 364 -3.56 20.65 7.00
CA ASN A 364 -4.51 20.35 8.08
C ASN A 364 -3.80 19.81 9.34
N ASN A 365 -2.99 20.67 9.95
CA ASN A 365 -2.30 20.45 11.23
C ASN A 365 -2.25 21.79 12.00
N SER A 366 -1.54 21.84 13.13
CA SER A 366 -1.28 23.06 13.93
C SER A 366 0.19 23.48 13.85
N LEU A 367 0.80 23.35 12.67
CA LEU A 367 2.22 23.69 12.47
C LEU A 367 2.41 25.21 12.46
N THR A 368 3.50 25.67 13.07
CA THR A 368 3.83 27.10 13.21
C THR A 368 5.20 27.42 12.60
N GLY A 369 5.55 28.71 12.58
CA GLY A 369 6.87 29.17 12.14
C GLY A 369 6.99 29.38 10.63
N ALA A 370 8.20 29.75 10.21
CA ALA A 370 8.47 30.17 8.84
C ALA A 370 8.69 29.01 7.87
N LEU A 371 8.43 29.27 6.58
CA LEU A 371 8.74 28.35 5.50
C LEU A 371 10.27 28.17 5.37
N PRO A 372 10.79 26.92 5.30
CA PRO A 372 12.20 26.65 5.17
C PRO A 372 12.78 27.09 3.83
N ILE A 373 13.90 27.81 3.86
CA ILE A 373 14.69 28.11 2.64
C ILE A 373 15.36 26.83 2.11
N SER A 374 15.62 25.84 2.96
CA SER A 374 16.29 24.58 2.61
C SER A 374 15.54 23.75 1.56
N TRP A 375 14.24 23.97 1.35
CA TRP A 375 13.47 23.34 0.28
C TRP A 375 14.00 23.68 -1.13
N THR A 376 14.71 24.79 -1.27
CA THR A 376 15.39 25.17 -2.52
C THR A 376 16.54 24.24 -2.89
N LEU A 377 17.07 23.49 -1.91
CA LEU A 377 18.17 22.55 -2.10
C LEU A 377 17.69 21.17 -2.57
N LEU A 378 16.37 20.95 -2.63
CA LEU A 378 15.81 19.63 -2.95
C LEU A 378 15.60 19.49 -4.46
N PRO A 379 16.42 18.68 -5.17
CA PRO A 379 16.42 18.65 -6.63
C PRO A 379 15.18 17.97 -7.24
N TRP A 380 14.45 17.17 -6.45
CA TRP A 380 13.29 16.40 -6.91
C TRP A 380 11.96 16.92 -6.38
N LEU A 381 11.95 17.97 -5.55
CA LEU A 381 10.73 18.45 -4.91
C LEU A 381 9.76 19.02 -5.96
N THR A 382 8.63 18.35 -6.16
CA THR A 382 7.59 18.75 -7.11
C THR A 382 6.38 19.34 -6.43
N THR A 383 6.04 18.84 -5.23
CA THR A 383 4.76 19.13 -4.59
C THR A 383 4.96 19.43 -3.11
N VAL A 384 4.52 20.61 -2.69
CA VAL A 384 4.41 21.00 -1.28
C VAL A 384 2.98 21.45 -0.99
N ASP A 385 2.31 20.79 -0.06
CA ASP A 385 1.04 21.27 0.51
C ASP A 385 1.20 21.43 2.02
N ALA A 386 1.22 22.67 2.48
CA ALA A 386 1.26 23.04 3.89
C ALA A 386 0.05 23.92 4.27
N SER A 387 -1.05 23.79 3.52
CA SER A 387 -2.29 24.52 3.77
C SER A 387 -2.94 24.18 5.11
N ASN A 388 -3.81 25.05 5.61
CA ASN A 388 -4.57 24.87 6.85
C ASN A 388 -3.65 24.56 8.04
N ASN A 389 -2.79 25.52 8.35
CA ASN A 389 -1.85 25.49 9.47
C ASN A 389 -1.77 26.90 10.09
N GLU A 390 -0.85 27.09 11.03
CA GLU A 390 -0.55 28.35 11.70
C GLU A 390 0.83 28.89 11.28
N LEU A 391 1.23 28.66 10.02
CA LEU A 391 2.52 29.10 9.51
C LEU A 391 2.59 30.62 9.45
N SER A 392 3.77 31.16 9.74
CA SER A 392 4.03 32.59 9.85
C SER A 392 5.27 33.01 9.07
N GLY A 393 5.59 34.31 9.07
CA GLY A 393 6.71 34.84 8.29
C GLY A 393 6.32 35.15 6.85
N THR A 394 7.28 35.07 5.92
CA THR A 394 7.11 35.50 4.52
C THR A 394 7.37 34.35 3.55
N LEU A 395 6.94 34.51 2.31
CA LEU A 395 7.23 33.58 1.22
C LEU A 395 8.72 33.70 0.80
N PRO A 396 9.56 32.66 0.99
CA PRO A 396 10.98 32.74 0.63
C PRO A 396 11.17 32.95 -0.86
N TRP A 397 11.82 34.06 -1.25
CA TRP A 397 12.03 34.39 -2.67
C TRP A 397 12.92 33.39 -3.38
N GLN A 398 13.78 32.67 -2.65
CA GLN A 398 14.68 31.66 -3.20
C GLN A 398 13.92 30.47 -3.81
N LEU A 399 12.69 30.19 -3.35
CA LEU A 399 11.82 29.15 -3.95
C LEU A 399 11.46 29.46 -5.41
N ALA A 400 11.56 30.72 -5.83
CA ALA A 400 11.37 31.10 -7.22
C ALA A 400 12.32 30.39 -8.19
N PHE A 401 13.48 29.93 -7.71
CA PHE A 401 14.50 29.27 -8.52
C PHE A 401 14.48 27.75 -8.42
N GLN A 402 13.52 27.17 -7.68
CA GLN A 402 13.38 25.72 -7.61
C GLN A 402 12.82 25.23 -8.96
N ALA A 403 13.61 24.41 -9.66
CA ALA A 403 13.34 24.02 -11.05
C ALA A 403 12.25 22.96 -11.25
N LYS A 404 11.95 22.13 -10.24
CA LYS A 404 11.01 21.02 -10.29
C LYS A 404 9.68 21.27 -9.57
N LEU A 405 9.60 22.31 -8.74
CA LEU A 405 8.47 22.63 -7.90
C LEU A 405 7.33 23.05 -8.80
N SER A 406 6.31 22.20 -8.85
CA SER A 406 5.13 22.35 -9.67
C SER A 406 3.96 22.88 -8.86
N ILE A 407 3.76 22.37 -7.64
CA ILE A 407 2.61 22.72 -6.82
C ILE A 407 3.11 23.22 -5.46
N LEU A 408 2.71 24.44 -5.11
CA LEU A 408 2.89 25.03 -3.79
C LEU A 408 1.54 25.52 -3.25
N SER A 409 1.04 24.84 -2.22
CA SER A 409 -0.18 25.21 -1.50
C SER A 409 0.15 25.65 -0.07
N LEU A 410 -0.18 26.91 0.24
CA LEU A 410 -0.02 27.54 1.55
C LEU A 410 -1.34 28.12 2.06
N ARG A 411 -2.46 27.71 1.47
CA ARG A 411 -3.79 28.25 1.78
C ARG A 411 -4.09 28.18 3.26
N ASN A 412 -4.91 29.09 3.76
CA ASN A 412 -5.40 29.11 5.15
C ASN A 412 -4.25 29.06 6.17
N ASN A 413 -3.32 30.01 6.03
CA ASN A 413 -2.25 30.29 6.97
C ASN A 413 -2.26 31.80 7.22
N ALA A 414 -3.18 32.26 8.06
CA ALA A 414 -3.46 33.69 8.24
C ALA A 414 -2.27 34.50 8.78
N GLN A 415 -1.28 33.85 9.40
CA GLN A 415 -0.08 34.49 9.93
C GLN A 415 1.05 34.66 8.88
N LEU A 416 0.91 34.08 7.69
CA LEU A 416 1.82 34.36 6.58
C LEU A 416 1.58 35.77 6.06
N THR A 417 2.64 36.57 5.96
CA THR A 417 2.60 38.00 5.63
C THR A 417 3.67 38.36 4.59
N GLY A 418 3.83 39.65 4.29
CA GLY A 418 4.84 40.15 3.38
C GLY A 418 4.34 40.25 1.94
N THR A 419 5.26 40.45 1.00
CA THR A 419 4.92 40.61 -0.42
C THR A 419 5.50 39.49 -1.28
N ILE A 420 4.83 39.17 -2.38
CA ILE A 420 5.39 38.27 -3.41
C ILE A 420 6.56 38.98 -4.09
N SER A 421 7.76 38.43 -3.94
CA SER A 421 8.97 39.00 -4.56
C SER A 421 8.87 38.98 -6.09
N PRO A 422 9.30 40.04 -6.80
CA PRO A 422 9.34 40.06 -8.26
C PRO A 422 10.20 38.95 -8.89
N LEU A 423 11.06 38.28 -8.10
CA LEU A 423 11.88 37.15 -8.53
C LEU A 423 11.05 35.90 -8.87
N TRP A 424 9.81 35.79 -8.38
CA TRP A 424 8.91 34.68 -8.72
C TRP A 424 8.56 34.62 -10.22
N ARG A 425 8.85 35.68 -10.99
CA ARG A 425 8.80 35.66 -12.47
C ARG A 425 9.73 34.62 -13.11
N PHE A 426 10.79 34.22 -12.40
CA PHE A 426 11.80 33.29 -12.88
C PHE A 426 11.47 31.83 -12.56
N THR A 427 10.29 31.57 -11.99
CA THR A 427 9.82 30.19 -11.80
C THR A 427 9.65 29.52 -13.16
N VAL A 428 10.25 28.34 -13.30
CA VAL A 428 10.23 27.57 -14.55
C VAL A 428 9.32 26.35 -14.48
N GLY A 429 9.11 25.79 -13.28
CA GLY A 429 8.33 24.56 -13.07
C GLY A 429 6.96 24.77 -12.42
N LEU A 430 6.69 25.93 -11.82
CA LEU A 430 5.53 26.15 -10.96
C LEU A 430 4.24 26.27 -11.78
N SER A 431 3.38 25.25 -11.67
CA SER A 431 2.07 25.17 -12.33
C SER A 431 0.92 25.63 -11.44
N SER A 432 1.04 25.47 -10.11
CA SER A 432 0.01 25.84 -9.14
C SER A 432 0.60 26.56 -7.93
N LEU A 433 0.16 27.79 -7.70
CA LEU A 433 0.48 28.59 -6.52
C LEU A 433 -0.79 29.00 -5.77
N GLN A 434 -1.00 28.44 -4.58
CA GLN A 434 -2.22 28.65 -3.81
C GLN A 434 -1.93 29.34 -2.48
N LEU A 435 -2.36 30.59 -2.33
CA LEU A 435 -2.10 31.48 -1.19
C LEU A 435 -3.39 32.03 -0.55
N ASP A 436 -4.55 31.43 -0.84
CA ASP A 436 -5.84 31.85 -0.28
C ASP A 436 -5.80 31.92 1.24
N ARG A 437 -6.49 32.89 1.83
CA ARG A 437 -6.60 33.08 3.29
C ARG A 437 -5.23 33.13 3.98
N THR A 438 -4.28 33.79 3.33
CA THR A 438 -3.04 34.28 3.94
C THR A 438 -3.11 35.81 4.05
N ASN A 439 -2.08 36.44 4.61
CA ASN A 439 -1.92 37.90 4.60
C ASN A 439 -0.73 38.33 3.70
N ILE A 440 -0.37 37.49 2.72
CA ILE A 440 0.62 37.80 1.69
C ILE A 440 -0.01 38.76 0.67
N SER A 441 0.71 39.82 0.31
CA SER A 441 0.23 40.87 -0.58
C SER A 441 1.17 41.10 -1.77
N GLY A 442 0.87 42.09 -2.61
CA GLY A 442 1.70 42.45 -3.76
C GLY A 442 1.29 41.76 -5.07
N PRO A 443 1.82 42.25 -6.20
CA PRO A 443 1.44 41.76 -7.52
C PRO A 443 1.97 40.35 -7.76
N LEU A 444 1.14 39.49 -8.36
CA LEU A 444 1.63 38.25 -8.95
C LEU A 444 2.57 38.61 -10.12
N PRO A 445 3.87 38.29 -10.04
CA PRO A 445 4.81 38.70 -11.06
C PRO A 445 4.48 38.01 -12.38
N GLY A 446 4.20 38.79 -13.43
CA GLY A 446 4.01 38.26 -14.78
C GLY A 446 2.58 37.87 -15.18
N ILE A 447 1.55 38.28 -14.44
CA ILE A 447 0.15 38.09 -14.87
C ILE A 447 -0.36 39.39 -15.50
N SER A 448 -0.74 39.33 -16.78
CA SER A 448 -1.38 40.43 -17.50
C SER A 448 -2.88 40.48 -17.18
N ARG A 449 -3.51 41.67 -17.24
CA ARG A 449 -4.97 41.86 -17.15
C ARG A 449 -5.78 40.89 -18.03
N THR A 450 -5.20 40.43 -19.13
CA THR A 450 -5.83 39.50 -20.08
C THR A 450 -6.02 38.08 -19.55
N ASP A 451 -5.14 37.60 -18.67
CA ASP A 451 -5.24 36.24 -18.11
C ASP A 451 -6.36 36.17 -17.04
N TYR A 452 -6.65 37.29 -16.35
CA TYR A 452 -7.79 37.48 -15.44
C TYR A 452 -9.15 37.36 -16.15
N HIS A 453 -9.29 37.94 -17.35
CA HIS A 453 -10.53 37.87 -18.14
C HIS A 453 -10.79 36.49 -18.78
N SER A 454 -9.79 35.60 -18.79
CA SER A 454 -9.92 34.24 -19.36
C SER A 454 -10.47 33.19 -18.38
N GLY A 455 -10.75 33.56 -17.12
CA GLY A 455 -11.29 32.65 -16.10
C GLY A 455 -10.31 31.62 -15.52
N ARG A 456 -9.01 31.70 -15.86
CA ARG A 456 -7.94 30.82 -15.34
C ARG A 456 -7.52 31.13 -13.90
N ILE A 457 -7.91 32.30 -13.37
CA ILE A 457 -7.56 32.80 -12.03
C ILE A 457 -8.86 33.29 -11.39
N SER A 458 -9.16 32.81 -10.18
CA SER A 458 -10.39 33.18 -9.45
C SER A 458 -10.42 34.68 -9.13
N PRO A 459 -11.57 35.36 -9.27
CA PRO A 459 -11.64 36.82 -9.26
C PRO A 459 -11.73 37.40 -7.85
N GLN A 460 -10.71 37.31 -7.00
CA GLN A 460 -10.70 38.08 -5.74
C GLN A 460 -9.30 38.57 -5.33
N ARG A 461 -9.19 39.89 -5.12
CA ARG A 461 -8.12 40.65 -4.42
C ARG A 461 -6.65 40.37 -4.81
N VAL A 462 -6.29 40.64 -6.07
CA VAL A 462 -4.90 40.81 -6.50
C VAL A 462 -4.62 42.31 -6.73
N CYS A 463 -3.67 42.90 -6.01
CA CYS A 463 -3.20 44.26 -6.31
C CYS A 463 -2.41 44.23 -7.63
N MET A 464 -3.03 44.71 -8.71
CA MET A 464 -2.35 44.94 -9.98
C MET A 464 -1.64 46.29 -9.92
N SER A 465 -0.32 46.31 -9.70
CA SER A 465 0.48 47.49 -10.01
C SER A 465 0.69 47.56 -11.53
N ASN A 466 0.51 48.75 -12.10
CA ASN A 466 0.69 49.04 -13.53
C ASN A 466 2.17 48.90 -13.92
N ALA A 467 2.67 47.67 -14.08
CA ALA A 467 4.04 47.39 -14.48
C ALA A 467 4.04 46.91 -15.94
N SER A 468 4.02 47.87 -16.85
CA SER A 468 4.43 47.66 -18.24
C SER A 468 5.91 47.27 -18.26
N GLY A 469 6.20 45.97 -18.21
CA GLY A 469 7.57 45.47 -18.32
C GLY A 469 7.85 44.04 -17.87
N PHE A 470 6.89 43.30 -17.31
CA PHE A 470 7.15 41.93 -16.84
C PHE A 470 6.46 40.87 -17.69
N GLY A 471 7.27 39.96 -18.24
CA GLY A 471 6.82 38.83 -19.05
C GLY A 471 5.99 37.82 -18.27
N ARG A 472 5.18 37.05 -19.02
CA ARG A 472 4.33 35.96 -18.54
C ARG A 472 5.10 35.00 -17.62
N LEU A 473 4.44 34.48 -16.58
CA LEU A 473 4.81 33.20 -15.98
C LEU A 473 4.47 32.11 -17.01
N PRO A 474 5.45 31.53 -17.74
CA PRO A 474 5.14 30.70 -18.89
C PRO A 474 4.52 29.34 -18.49
N SER A 475 4.76 28.89 -17.26
CA SER A 475 4.39 27.55 -16.78
C SER A 475 3.22 27.52 -15.79
N LEU A 476 2.73 28.68 -15.34
CA LEU A 476 1.69 28.75 -14.32
C LEU A 476 0.30 28.49 -14.93
N GLU A 477 -0.32 27.39 -14.53
CA GLU A 477 -1.66 26.99 -14.99
C GLU A 477 -2.76 27.51 -14.07
N SER A 478 -2.49 27.59 -12.77
CA SER A 478 -3.45 28.04 -11.75
C SER A 478 -2.78 28.85 -10.65
N ALA A 479 -3.43 29.94 -10.22
CA ALA A 479 -3.07 30.63 -8.98
C ALA A 479 -4.31 31.11 -8.24
N SER A 480 -4.24 31.12 -6.91
CA SER A 480 -5.35 31.53 -6.05
C SER A 480 -4.85 32.39 -4.90
N ILE A 481 -5.40 33.60 -4.75
CA ILE A 481 -5.09 34.58 -3.70
C ILE A 481 -6.40 35.22 -3.22
N ALA A 482 -7.33 34.43 -2.67
CA ALA A 482 -8.58 34.96 -2.12
C ALA A 482 -8.45 35.29 -0.62
N GLY A 483 -8.94 36.45 -0.16
CA GLY A 483 -9.13 36.73 1.28
C GLY A 483 -7.98 37.41 2.04
N THR A 484 -6.97 37.94 1.36
CA THR A 484 -5.96 38.81 1.97
C THR A 484 -6.57 40.19 2.30
N LEU A 485 -6.42 40.67 3.55
CA LEU A 485 -6.80 42.02 3.92
C LEU A 485 -5.97 43.01 3.08
N MET A 486 -6.62 43.75 2.18
CA MET A 486 -5.97 44.80 1.41
C MET A 486 -5.56 45.91 2.37
N SER A 487 -4.25 46.08 2.61
CA SER A 487 -3.76 47.37 3.11
C SER A 487 -3.91 48.39 1.99
N ALA A 488 -4.49 49.54 2.31
CA ALA A 488 -4.82 50.66 1.43
C ALA A 488 -3.61 51.37 0.77
N ALA A 489 -2.52 50.67 0.46
CA ALA A 489 -1.30 51.21 -0.15
C ALA A 489 -1.18 50.86 -1.64
N CYS A 490 -2.29 50.93 -2.38
CA CYS A 490 -2.27 51.03 -3.85
C CYS A 490 -2.46 52.48 -4.33
N ASP A 491 -2.21 53.44 -3.46
CA ASP A 491 -2.05 54.84 -3.84
C ASP A 491 -0.57 55.11 -4.07
N ASP A 492 -0.15 55.07 -5.34
CA ASP A 492 0.76 56.10 -5.83
C ASP A 492 0.67 56.28 -7.35
N ALA A 493 0.41 57.54 -7.70
CA ALA A 493 0.48 58.20 -9.01
C ALA A 493 -0.62 57.88 -10.05
N ALA A 494 -1.78 58.50 -9.89
CA ALA A 494 -2.55 58.99 -11.04
C ALA A 494 -2.13 60.45 -11.33
N PRO A 495 -1.81 60.82 -12.59
CA PRO A 495 -1.70 62.22 -12.97
C PRO A 495 -3.08 62.88 -12.94
N GLN A 496 -3.10 64.13 -12.51
CA GLN A 496 -4.28 64.97 -12.40
C GLN A 496 -5.08 65.04 -13.71
N SER A 497 -6.38 64.72 -13.66
CA SER A 497 -7.49 65.58 -14.13
C SER A 497 -8.80 64.80 -14.27
N GLY A 498 -9.87 65.28 -13.63
CA GLY A 498 -11.27 65.05 -14.03
C GLY A 498 -11.87 63.70 -13.66
N GLY A 499 -12.58 63.65 -12.52
CA GLY A 499 -13.14 62.42 -11.97
C GLY A 499 -14.38 61.86 -12.66
N VAL A 500 -14.53 60.54 -12.54
CA VAL A 500 -15.78 59.87 -12.19
C VAL A 500 -15.39 58.78 -11.18
N TYR A 501 -15.90 58.91 -9.96
CA TYR A 501 -15.74 57.91 -8.90
C TYR A 501 -16.57 56.67 -9.25
N HIS A 502 -15.99 55.49 -9.12
CA HIS A 502 -16.77 54.26 -8.89
C HIS A 502 -16.26 53.59 -7.62
N GLU A 503 -17.14 53.64 -6.62
CA GLU A 503 -17.06 52.93 -5.35
C GLU A 503 -16.83 51.43 -5.59
N CYS A 504 -15.89 50.83 -4.85
CA CYS A 504 -15.84 49.39 -4.65
C CYS A 504 -16.99 49.01 -3.71
N ALA A 505 -18.16 48.72 -4.29
CA ALA A 505 -19.28 48.15 -3.57
C ALA A 505 -18.97 46.72 -3.12
N SER A 506 -19.25 46.47 -1.84
CA SER A 506 -19.42 45.17 -1.22
C SER A 506 -20.40 44.29 -2.01
N ILE A 507 -19.99 43.06 -2.31
CA ILE A 507 -20.93 41.95 -2.52
C ILE A 507 -20.55 40.89 -1.50
N ASP A 508 -21.11 41.04 -0.29
CA ASP A 508 -21.66 39.96 0.52
C ASP A 508 -22.48 40.62 1.63
N ASP A 509 -23.69 41.05 1.26
CA ASP A 509 -24.84 41.17 2.15
C ASP A 509 -26.11 41.10 1.28
N ALA A 510 -26.51 39.87 0.93
CA ALA A 510 -27.87 39.55 0.50
C ALA A 510 -28.07 38.03 0.49
N LEU A 511 -28.53 37.48 1.64
CA LEU A 511 -29.62 36.50 1.58
C LEU A 511 -30.82 37.15 0.87
N PRO A 512 -31.66 36.36 0.17
CA PRO A 512 -32.96 36.10 0.80
C PRO A 512 -33.59 34.71 0.51
N TRP A 513 -34.24 34.20 1.57
CA TRP A 513 -35.08 32.98 1.76
C TRP A 513 -34.38 31.63 1.87
#